data_AF-A0A0L1KK00-F1
#
_entry.id   AF-A0A0L1KK00-F1
#
_cell.length_a   1.000
_cell.length_b   1.000
_cell.length_c   1.000
_cell.angle_alpha   90.00
_cell.angle_beta   90.00
_cell.angle_gamma   90.00
#
_symmetry.space_group_name_H-M   'P 1'
#
loop_
_entity.id
_entity.type
_entity.pdbx_description
1 polymer ?
#
loop_
_entity_poly.entity_id
_entity_poly.type
_entity_poly.pdbx_seq_one_letter_code
_entity_poly.pdbx_strand_id
1 'polypeptide(L)'
;MDDRKKIDFGKLQKEKEFSERKKAILSSLTNESKDLSKKGTVDERCLPIMEVLNKAVVPKSSQQESAENHCGDFVTTSSCSGRILLWTGGNKSAGKWIFCSHDLVQLPERLSFVEFFENYFAANSSRAQVSREVKELVHSMKSLMASNVVEEDCLTLFKMEPFLMHIQCRTLDAAQILLRTSMECGYRNSGIVIGKKRIVCCIRECGSFQAPVLKGKTCIVSADYVYELLLMGNEALTKNFHRMQCLYQKLKSL
;
A
#
# COMPACT_ATOMS: atom_id res chain seq x y z
N MET A 1 12.81 -42.81 -10.74
CA MET A 1 12.79 -41.77 -11.80
C MET A 1 11.59 -40.88 -11.53
N ASP A 2 11.84 -39.60 -11.35
CA ASP A 2 10.93 -38.63 -10.76
C ASP A 2 9.91 -38.14 -11.80
N ASP A 3 8.66 -38.62 -11.71
CA ASP A 3 7.51 -38.21 -12.52
C ASP A 3 7.02 -36.79 -12.14
N ARG A 4 7.93 -35.81 -12.16
CA ARG A 4 7.54 -34.40 -12.13
C ARG A 4 6.87 -34.07 -13.45
N LYS A 5 5.54 -34.18 -13.49
CA LYS A 5 4.70 -33.61 -14.57
C LYS A 5 5.21 -32.21 -14.89
N LYS A 6 5.79 -32.03 -16.08
CA LYS A 6 6.22 -30.71 -16.55
C LYS A 6 5.01 -29.77 -16.47
N ILE A 7 5.12 -28.71 -15.67
CA ILE A 7 4.10 -27.68 -15.61
C ILE A 7 4.12 -26.97 -16.96
N ASP A 8 3.05 -27.13 -17.73
CA ASP A 8 2.84 -26.39 -18.97
C ASP A 8 2.38 -24.97 -18.61
N PHE A 9 3.35 -24.05 -18.53
CA PHE A 9 3.10 -22.65 -18.20
C PHE A 9 2.20 -21.95 -19.24
N GLY A 10 2.10 -22.49 -20.46
CA GLY A 10 1.24 -21.96 -21.53
C GLY A 10 -0.26 -22.19 -21.29
N LYS A 11 -0.64 -23.03 -20.31
CA LYS A 11 -2.04 -23.33 -19.97
C LYS A 11 -2.48 -22.80 -18.59
N LEU A 12 -1.65 -22.02 -17.91
CA LEU A 12 -1.92 -21.53 -16.55
C LEU A 12 -3.13 -20.61 -16.45
N GLN A 13 -3.42 -19.86 -17.50
CA GLN A 13 -4.56 -18.95 -17.57
C GLN A 13 -5.13 -18.97 -18.98
N LYS A 14 -6.44 -19.16 -19.08
CA LYS A 14 -7.15 -19.12 -20.36
C LYS A 14 -7.44 -17.68 -20.75
N GLU A 15 -7.21 -17.33 -22.01
CA GLU A 15 -7.43 -15.97 -22.55
C GLU A 15 -8.83 -15.43 -22.26
N LYS A 16 -9.86 -16.27 -22.49
CA LYS A 16 -11.26 -15.93 -22.22
C LYS A 16 -11.50 -15.61 -20.74
N GLU A 17 -10.94 -16.42 -19.83
CA GLU A 17 -11.07 -16.21 -18.39
C GLU A 17 -10.37 -14.93 -17.92
N PHE A 18 -9.20 -14.60 -18.49
CA PHE A 18 -8.53 -13.33 -18.21
C PHE A 18 -9.37 -12.15 -18.69
N SER A 19 -9.84 -12.19 -19.94
CA SER A 19 -10.57 -11.10 -20.59
C SER A 19 -11.88 -10.78 -19.90
N GLU A 20 -12.68 -11.80 -19.56
CA GLU A 20 -13.94 -11.65 -18.82
C GLU A 20 -13.68 -11.05 -17.43
N ARG A 21 -12.63 -11.53 -16.75
CA ARG A 21 -12.27 -11.03 -15.41
C ARG A 21 -11.75 -9.59 -15.46
N LYS A 22 -10.93 -9.24 -16.44
CA LYS A 22 -10.45 -7.86 -16.65
C LYS A 22 -11.63 -6.92 -16.85
N LYS A 23 -12.59 -7.27 -17.71
CA LYS A 23 -13.82 -6.49 -17.92
C LYS A 23 -14.60 -6.28 -16.62
N ALA A 24 -14.80 -7.35 -15.84
CA ALA A 24 -15.50 -7.26 -14.56
C ALA A 24 -14.78 -6.36 -13.54
N ILE A 25 -13.45 -6.48 -13.41
CA ILE A 25 -12.65 -5.66 -12.50
C ILE A 25 -12.69 -4.18 -12.92
N LEU A 26 -12.47 -3.89 -14.21
CA LEU A 26 -12.51 -2.52 -14.71
C LEU A 26 -13.89 -1.88 -14.51
N SER A 27 -14.97 -2.62 -14.75
CA SER A 27 -16.32 -2.13 -14.48
C SER A 27 -16.52 -1.78 -13.01
N SER A 28 -16.01 -2.60 -12.08
CA SER A 28 -16.10 -2.34 -10.64
C SER A 28 -15.24 -1.14 -10.21
N LEU A 29 -14.03 -1.00 -10.77
CA LEU A 29 -13.16 0.15 -10.52
C LEU A 29 -13.78 1.46 -11.02
N THR A 30 -14.35 1.47 -12.23
CA THR A 30 -14.95 2.67 -12.82
C THR A 30 -16.25 3.09 -12.15
N ASN A 31 -17.13 2.13 -11.82
CA ASN A 31 -18.47 2.45 -11.31
C ASN A 31 -18.50 2.63 -9.79
N GLU A 32 -17.67 1.89 -9.05
CA GLU A 32 -17.74 1.81 -7.58
C GLU A 32 -16.46 2.28 -6.89
N SER A 33 -15.39 2.59 -7.63
CA SER A 33 -14.05 2.84 -7.06
C SER A 33 -13.57 1.76 -6.09
N LYS A 34 -14.05 0.53 -6.29
CA LYS A 34 -13.89 -0.59 -5.36
C LYS A 34 -12.51 -1.24 -5.54
N ASP A 35 -11.68 -1.13 -4.51
CA ASP A 35 -10.33 -1.70 -4.49
C ASP A 35 -10.25 -2.82 -3.44
N LEU A 36 -9.51 -3.90 -3.73
CA LEU A 36 -9.36 -5.03 -2.80
C LEU A 36 -8.36 -4.75 -1.64
N SER A 37 -7.81 -3.54 -1.55
CA SER A 37 -7.04 -3.10 -0.39
C SER A 37 -7.92 -3.00 0.85
N LYS A 38 -7.27 -2.94 2.02
CA LYS A 38 -7.99 -2.79 3.30
C LYS A 38 -8.78 -1.47 3.40
N LYS A 39 -8.41 -0.43 2.63
CA LYS A 39 -9.15 0.83 2.54
C LYS A 39 -10.53 0.61 1.89
N GLY A 40 -10.65 -0.38 1.01
CA GLY A 40 -11.87 -0.71 0.26
C GLY A 40 -12.13 0.21 -0.94
N THR A 41 -11.42 1.33 -1.04
CA THR A 41 -11.49 2.29 -2.14
C THR A 41 -10.11 2.57 -2.73
N VAL A 42 -10.09 2.99 -3.99
CA VAL A 42 -8.85 3.36 -4.68
C VAL A 42 -8.20 4.58 -4.02
N ASP A 43 -6.88 4.57 -3.93
CA ASP A 43 -6.11 5.77 -3.57
C ASP A 43 -5.80 6.59 -4.82
N GLU A 44 -6.13 7.88 -4.81
CA GLU A 44 -6.02 8.76 -5.99
C GLU A 44 -4.59 8.80 -6.55
N ARG A 45 -3.57 8.72 -5.70
CA ARG A 45 -2.16 8.69 -6.16
C ARG A 45 -1.81 7.44 -6.96
N CYS A 46 -2.58 6.37 -6.82
CA CYS A 46 -2.39 5.15 -7.61
C CYS A 46 -2.98 5.26 -9.02
N LEU A 47 -3.93 6.17 -9.25
CA LEU A 47 -4.68 6.27 -10.52
C LEU A 47 -3.76 6.39 -11.74
N PRO A 48 -2.71 7.25 -11.77
CA PRO A 48 -1.86 7.37 -12.95
C PRO A 48 -1.20 6.05 -13.35
N ILE A 49 -0.70 5.28 -12.37
CA ILE A 49 -0.07 3.97 -12.59
C ILE A 49 -1.13 2.95 -13.02
N MET A 50 -2.29 2.94 -12.36
CA MET A 50 -3.38 2.01 -12.68
C MET A 50 -3.90 2.21 -14.10
N GLU A 51 -4.10 3.45 -14.53
CA GLU A 51 -4.60 3.78 -15.87
C GLU A 51 -3.65 3.32 -16.97
N VAL A 52 -2.34 3.54 -16.79
CA VAL A 52 -1.32 3.09 -17.74
C VAL A 52 -1.31 1.57 -17.81
N LEU A 53 -1.24 0.88 -16.68
CA LEU A 53 -1.20 -0.58 -16.65
C LEU A 53 -2.46 -1.21 -17.24
N ASN A 54 -3.64 -0.71 -16.86
CA ASN A 54 -4.91 -1.27 -17.33
C ASN A 54 -5.11 -1.12 -18.85
N LYS A 55 -4.39 -0.20 -19.50
CA LYS A 55 -4.39 0.00 -20.96
C LYS A 55 -3.18 -0.62 -21.67
N ALA A 56 -2.12 -0.98 -20.95
CA ALA A 56 -0.86 -1.42 -21.52
C ALA A 56 -0.95 -2.77 -22.25
N VAL A 57 -0.17 -2.87 -23.34
CA VAL A 57 -0.04 -4.03 -24.22
C VAL A 57 1.45 -4.28 -24.39
N VAL A 58 1.90 -5.48 -24.08
CA VAL A 58 3.31 -5.87 -24.19
C VAL A 58 3.63 -6.19 -25.65
N PRO A 59 4.67 -5.59 -26.25
CA PRO A 59 5.12 -5.94 -27.59
C PRO A 59 5.50 -7.42 -27.68
N LYS A 60 4.86 -8.17 -28.59
CA LYS A 60 5.19 -9.58 -28.81
C LYS A 60 6.58 -9.72 -29.45
N SER A 61 7.41 -10.63 -28.94
CA SER A 61 8.72 -10.98 -29.52
C SER A 61 8.65 -11.82 -30.80
N SER A 62 7.46 -12.29 -31.19
CA SER A 62 7.23 -13.05 -32.42
C SER A 62 5.86 -12.71 -33.01
N GLN A 63 5.85 -12.42 -34.31
CA GLN A 63 4.70 -12.03 -35.11
C GLN A 63 3.54 -13.05 -35.02
N GLN A 64 2.32 -12.57 -35.26
CA GLN A 64 1.03 -13.26 -35.33
C GLN A 64 0.26 -13.40 -34.00
N GLU A 65 -0.58 -12.39 -33.72
CA GLU A 65 -2.04 -12.56 -33.69
C GLU A 65 -2.66 -11.22 -34.12
N SER A 66 -3.83 -11.28 -34.76
CA SER A 66 -4.61 -10.14 -35.21
C SER A 66 -5.01 -9.23 -34.03
N ALA A 67 -4.90 -7.92 -34.24
CA ALA A 67 -5.13 -6.86 -33.25
C ALA A 67 -6.60 -6.73 -32.77
N GLU A 68 -7.52 -7.53 -33.30
CA GLU A 68 -8.96 -7.24 -33.24
C GLU A 68 -9.68 -7.62 -31.94
N ASN A 69 -9.00 -8.19 -30.94
CA ASN A 69 -9.64 -8.53 -29.64
C ASN A 69 -8.73 -8.36 -28.41
N HIS A 70 -7.62 -7.63 -28.54
CA HIS A 70 -6.65 -7.52 -27.45
C HIS A 70 -7.12 -6.54 -26.37
N CYS A 71 -7.48 -7.03 -25.19
CA CYS A 71 -7.99 -6.19 -24.09
C CYS A 71 -6.90 -5.59 -23.18
N GLY A 72 -5.61 -5.75 -23.50
CA GLY A 72 -4.45 -5.34 -22.70
C GLY A 72 -3.89 -6.48 -21.83
N ASP A 73 -2.61 -6.43 -21.51
CA ASP A 73 -1.89 -7.54 -20.84
C ASP A 73 -1.99 -7.54 -19.31
N PHE A 74 -2.57 -6.48 -18.73
CA PHE A 74 -2.62 -6.29 -17.28
C PHE A 74 -3.98 -5.84 -16.79
N VAL A 75 -4.31 -6.18 -15.54
CA VAL A 75 -5.39 -5.55 -14.79
C VAL A 75 -5.01 -5.38 -13.32
N THR A 76 -5.14 -4.17 -12.78
CA THR A 76 -4.89 -3.88 -11.36
C THR A 76 -6.02 -4.40 -10.48
N THR A 77 -5.69 -4.99 -9.34
CA THR A 77 -6.67 -5.68 -8.46
C THR A 77 -6.72 -5.12 -7.05
N SER A 78 -5.59 -4.63 -6.54
CA SER A 78 -5.53 -3.84 -5.31
C SER A 78 -4.35 -2.88 -5.37
N SER A 79 -4.50 -1.75 -4.72
CA SER A 79 -3.53 -0.66 -4.76
C SER A 79 -3.45 0.09 -3.42
N CYS A 80 -2.26 0.57 -3.09
CA CYS A 80 -2.01 1.49 -1.99
C CYS A 80 -0.82 2.38 -2.34
N SER A 81 -0.95 3.69 -2.18
CA SER A 81 0.10 4.67 -2.49
C SER A 81 1.17 4.79 -1.40
N GLY A 82 1.00 4.09 -0.28
CA GLY A 82 1.78 4.24 0.93
C GLY A 82 1.00 4.98 2.01
N ARG A 83 1.39 4.78 3.27
CA ARG A 83 0.67 5.34 4.42
C ARG A 83 1.52 5.40 5.69
N ILE A 84 1.16 6.35 6.54
CA ILE A 84 1.53 6.39 7.96
C ILE A 84 0.30 5.96 8.75
N LEU A 85 0.44 5.05 9.70
CA LEU A 85 -0.69 4.55 10.48
C LEU A 85 -0.30 4.21 11.92
N LEU A 86 -1.32 4.19 12.78
CA LEU A 86 -1.26 3.51 14.07
C LEU A 86 -2.05 2.21 13.96
N TRP A 87 -1.38 1.10 14.24
CA TRP A 87 -1.98 -0.23 14.27
C TRP A 87 -1.89 -0.79 15.67
N THR A 88 -3.01 -1.26 16.21
CA THR A 88 -3.06 -1.93 17.51
C THR A 88 -3.42 -3.40 17.30
N GLY A 89 -2.71 -4.30 17.95
CA GLY A 89 -2.99 -5.72 17.90
C GLY A 89 -2.22 -6.51 18.96
N GLY A 90 -2.83 -7.59 19.44
CA GLY A 90 -2.23 -8.54 20.38
C GLY A 90 -2.28 -9.96 19.85
N ASN A 91 -1.78 -10.92 20.62
CA ASN A 91 -1.76 -12.35 20.23
C ASN A 91 -3.17 -12.94 20.00
N LYS A 92 -4.24 -12.31 20.51
CA LYS A 92 -5.61 -12.84 20.50
C LYS A 92 -6.62 -12.01 19.69
N SER A 93 -6.26 -10.80 19.24
CA SER A 93 -7.19 -9.89 18.54
C SER A 93 -6.73 -9.57 17.12
N ALA A 94 -7.68 -9.53 16.19
CA ALA A 94 -7.42 -9.10 14.82
C ALA A 94 -7.03 -7.61 14.83
N GLY A 95 -5.82 -7.31 14.37
CA GLY A 95 -5.25 -5.97 14.50
C GLY A 95 -6.04 -4.88 13.77
N LYS A 96 -6.23 -3.75 14.46
CA LYS A 96 -7.08 -2.62 14.04
C LYS A 96 -6.24 -1.40 13.66
N TRP A 97 -6.69 -0.67 12.63
CA TRP A 97 -6.17 0.67 12.34
C TRP A 97 -6.91 1.67 13.22
N ILE A 98 -6.17 2.46 13.99
CA ILE A 98 -6.73 3.51 14.85
C ILE A 98 -6.41 4.91 14.32
N PHE A 99 -5.43 5.02 13.44
CA PHE A 99 -5.09 6.20 12.67
C PHE A 99 -4.51 5.75 11.32
N CYS A 100 -4.79 6.47 10.23
CA CYS A 100 -4.21 6.20 8.92
C CYS A 100 -4.22 7.47 8.07
N SER A 101 -3.05 7.87 7.56
CA SER A 101 -2.88 8.91 6.55
C SER A 101 -2.20 8.33 5.31
N HIS A 102 -2.76 8.61 4.13
CA HIS A 102 -2.11 8.32 2.83
C HIS A 102 -1.33 9.54 2.30
N ASP A 103 -1.33 10.63 3.06
CA ASP A 103 -0.68 11.89 2.79
C ASP A 103 0.45 12.15 3.81
N LEU A 104 1.34 13.09 3.47
CA LEU A 104 2.30 13.62 4.43
C LEU A 104 1.54 14.28 5.58
N VAL A 105 1.93 13.95 6.81
CA VAL A 105 1.38 14.59 8.01
C VAL A 105 2.01 15.97 8.16
N GLN A 106 1.22 17.03 8.09
CA GLN A 106 1.75 18.39 8.23
C GLN A 106 2.20 18.62 9.69
N LEU A 107 3.51 18.67 9.90
CA LEU A 107 4.10 18.82 11.22
C LEU A 107 4.25 20.31 11.59
N PRO A 108 3.85 20.72 12.81
CA PRO A 108 4.22 22.03 13.32
C PRO A 108 5.71 22.05 13.71
N GLU A 109 6.20 23.20 14.18
CA GLU A 109 7.49 23.24 14.87
C GLU A 109 7.51 22.27 16.06
N ARG A 110 8.69 21.69 16.31
CA ARG A 110 8.89 20.64 17.32
C ARG A 110 8.38 21.05 18.71
N LEU A 111 8.73 22.25 19.18
CA LEU A 111 8.31 22.73 20.49
C LEU A 111 6.78 22.85 20.59
N SER A 112 6.14 23.37 19.55
CA SER A 112 4.67 23.45 19.45
C SER A 112 4.02 22.07 19.44
N PHE A 113 4.66 21.07 18.80
CA PHE A 113 4.18 19.69 18.86
C PHE A 113 4.27 19.12 20.28
N VAL A 114 5.42 19.27 20.93
CA VAL A 114 5.66 18.76 22.29
C VAL A 114 4.68 19.41 23.27
N GLU A 115 4.53 20.73 23.23
CA GLU A 115 3.57 21.46 24.06
C GLU A 115 2.13 20.98 23.80
N PHE A 116 1.74 20.80 22.54
CA PHE A 116 0.42 20.27 22.20
C PHE A 116 0.21 18.88 22.76
N PHE A 117 1.17 17.97 22.53
CA PHE A 117 1.08 16.57 22.95
C PHE A 117 0.94 16.46 24.47
N GLU A 118 1.83 17.10 25.22
CA GLU A 118 1.83 17.04 26.68
C GLU A 118 0.55 17.63 27.29
N ASN A 119 0.12 18.81 26.82
CA ASN A 119 -1.13 19.41 27.28
C ASN A 119 -2.34 18.56 26.92
N TYR A 120 -2.36 17.95 25.74
CA TYR A 120 -3.44 17.09 25.31
C TYR A 120 -3.57 15.87 26.23
N PHE A 121 -2.46 15.25 26.62
CA PHE A 121 -2.45 14.13 27.56
C PHE A 121 -2.85 14.56 28.98
N ALA A 122 -2.39 15.71 29.44
CA ALA A 122 -2.75 16.30 30.74
C ALA A 122 -4.20 16.80 30.82
N ALA A 123 -4.97 16.75 29.73
CA ALA A 123 -6.31 17.34 29.62
C ALA A 123 -6.35 18.86 29.88
N ASN A 124 -5.24 19.54 29.58
CA ASN A 124 -5.13 20.98 29.65
C ASN A 124 -5.49 21.62 28.31
N SER A 125 -5.97 22.86 28.36
CA SER A 125 -6.20 23.66 27.15
C SER A 125 -4.86 24.02 26.51
N SER A 126 -4.62 23.58 25.27
CA SER A 126 -3.49 24.00 24.46
C SER A 126 -3.92 25.09 23.46
N ARG A 127 -3.09 26.11 23.28
CA ARG A 127 -3.25 27.14 22.24
C ARG A 127 -2.45 26.81 20.97
N ALA A 128 -1.63 25.76 20.99
CA ALA A 128 -0.77 25.40 19.87
C ALA A 128 -1.61 25.04 18.63
N GLN A 129 -1.33 25.71 17.52
CA GLN A 129 -1.98 25.42 16.24
C GLN A 129 -1.26 24.25 15.58
N VAL A 130 -1.95 23.10 15.53
CA VAL A 130 -1.47 21.88 14.89
C VAL A 130 -2.44 21.42 13.81
N SER A 131 -1.94 20.64 12.85
CA SER A 131 -2.72 20.09 11.74
C SER A 131 -3.80 19.12 12.21
N ARG A 132 -4.77 18.84 11.33
CA ARG A 132 -5.86 17.91 11.63
C ARG A 132 -5.34 16.49 11.87
N GLU A 133 -4.38 16.05 11.07
CA GLU A 133 -3.78 14.72 11.13
C GLU A 133 -3.03 14.51 12.45
N VAL A 134 -2.29 15.53 12.91
CA VAL A 134 -1.63 15.49 14.23
C VAL A 134 -2.66 15.38 15.35
N LYS A 135 -3.75 16.16 15.30
CA LYS A 135 -4.83 16.06 16.31
C LYS A 135 -5.46 14.67 16.31
N GLU A 136 -5.79 14.14 15.13
CA GLU A 136 -6.39 12.81 14.99
C GLU A 136 -5.46 11.71 15.52
N LEU A 137 -4.16 11.78 15.22
CA LEU A 137 -3.17 10.82 15.72
C LEU A 137 -3.09 10.83 17.25
N VAL A 138 -2.88 12.01 17.85
CA VAL A 138 -2.74 12.14 19.31
C VAL A 138 -4.05 11.80 20.02
N HIS A 139 -5.19 12.18 19.43
CA HIS A 139 -6.51 11.78 19.92
C HIS A 139 -6.69 10.26 19.90
N SER A 140 -6.33 9.59 18.80
CA SER A 140 -6.42 8.13 18.69
C SER A 140 -5.56 7.42 19.72
N MET A 141 -4.35 7.94 20.02
CA MET A 141 -3.52 7.41 21.11
C MET A 141 -4.20 7.55 22.47
N LYS A 142 -4.67 8.77 22.82
CA LYS A 142 -5.32 9.03 24.11
C LYS A 142 -6.62 8.24 24.28
N SER A 143 -7.44 8.17 23.22
CA SER A 143 -8.69 7.41 23.19
C SER A 143 -8.47 5.93 23.43
N LEU A 144 -7.41 5.35 22.86
CA LEU A 144 -7.05 3.95 23.08
C LEU A 144 -6.66 3.69 24.54
N MET A 145 -5.90 4.60 25.16
CA MET A 145 -5.50 4.51 26.57
C MET A 145 -6.70 4.61 27.53
N ALA A 146 -7.76 5.32 27.15
CA ALA A 146 -9.00 5.41 27.92
C ALA A 146 -9.99 4.25 27.65
N SER A 147 -9.74 3.41 26.65
CA SER A 147 -10.67 2.35 26.24
C SER A 147 -10.64 1.16 27.20
N ASN A 148 -11.80 0.60 27.51
CA ASN A 148 -11.92 -0.64 28.29
C ASN A 148 -11.72 -1.92 27.46
N VAL A 149 -11.56 -1.79 26.14
CA VAL A 149 -11.52 -2.93 25.20
C VAL A 149 -10.08 -3.41 24.93
N VAL A 150 -9.07 -2.62 25.31
CA VAL A 150 -7.67 -2.92 24.99
C VAL A 150 -7.09 -3.85 26.05
N GLU A 151 -6.69 -5.05 25.62
CA GLU A 151 -5.98 -6.04 26.44
C GLU A 151 -4.64 -5.48 26.93
N GLU A 152 -4.20 -5.87 28.14
CA GLU A 152 -2.95 -5.39 28.76
C GLU A 152 -1.70 -5.72 27.93
N ASP A 153 -1.71 -6.83 27.19
CA ASP A 153 -0.59 -7.27 26.34
C ASP A 153 -0.67 -6.78 24.89
N CYS A 154 -1.62 -5.90 24.55
CA CYS A 154 -1.74 -5.35 23.20
C CYS A 154 -0.60 -4.36 22.89
N LEU A 155 0.00 -4.46 21.70
CA LEU A 155 1.02 -3.50 21.26
C LEU A 155 0.43 -2.58 20.20
N THR A 156 0.59 -1.27 20.40
CA THR A 156 0.27 -0.28 19.37
C THR A 156 1.54 0.19 18.70
N LEU A 157 1.59 0.00 17.39
CA LEU A 157 2.71 0.29 16.53
C LEU A 157 2.40 1.50 15.65
N PHE A 158 3.32 2.46 15.64
CA PHE A 158 3.46 3.37 14.51
C PHE A 158 4.05 2.57 13.34
N LYS A 159 3.46 2.70 12.16
CA LYS A 159 3.98 2.07 10.94
C LYS A 159 4.01 3.08 9.79
N MET A 160 5.10 3.03 9.04
CA MET A 160 5.14 3.51 7.67
C MET A 160 5.13 2.29 6.75
N GLU A 161 4.16 2.23 5.84
CA GLU A 161 4.09 1.20 4.80
C GLU A 161 4.16 1.87 3.42
N PRO A 162 5.04 1.42 2.50
CA PRO A 162 5.21 2.05 1.19
C PRO A 162 4.14 1.60 0.19
N PHE A 163 4.27 2.08 -1.04
CA PHE A 163 3.46 1.67 -2.19
C PHE A 163 3.43 0.16 -2.37
N LEU A 164 2.24 -0.35 -2.67
CA LEU A 164 1.95 -1.74 -2.99
C LEU A 164 0.90 -1.80 -4.09
N MET A 165 1.12 -2.65 -5.08
CA MET A 165 0.10 -2.93 -6.09
C MET A 165 0.11 -4.40 -6.50
N HIS A 166 -1.08 -4.98 -6.63
CA HIS A 166 -1.27 -6.31 -7.20
C HIS A 166 -1.88 -6.21 -8.59
N ILE A 167 -1.19 -6.77 -9.57
CA ILE A 167 -1.55 -6.72 -10.98
C ILE A 167 -1.71 -8.15 -11.47
N GLN A 168 -2.90 -8.49 -11.95
CA GLN A 168 -3.07 -9.74 -12.68
C GLN A 168 -2.55 -9.55 -14.10
N CYS A 169 -1.63 -10.43 -14.51
CA CYS A 169 -1.01 -10.43 -15.83
C CYS A 169 -1.64 -11.52 -16.69
N ARG A 170 -1.82 -11.23 -17.98
CA ARG A 170 -2.38 -12.17 -18.96
C ARG A 170 -1.47 -13.37 -19.20
N THR A 171 -0.17 -13.13 -19.29
CA THR A 171 0.85 -14.14 -19.58
C THR A 171 2.01 -14.05 -18.59
N LEU A 172 2.82 -15.11 -18.52
CA LEU A 172 4.04 -15.10 -17.73
C LEU A 172 5.06 -14.08 -18.29
N ASP A 173 5.16 -13.96 -19.61
CA ASP A 173 6.07 -13.00 -20.26
C ASP A 173 5.71 -11.56 -19.91
N ALA A 174 4.42 -11.21 -19.94
CA ALA A 174 3.96 -9.91 -19.51
C ALA A 174 4.28 -9.65 -18.02
N ALA A 175 4.09 -10.66 -17.17
CA ALA A 175 4.45 -10.57 -15.75
C ALA A 175 5.97 -10.37 -15.55
N GLN A 176 6.80 -11.05 -16.32
CA GLN A 176 8.26 -10.91 -16.26
C GLN A 176 8.72 -9.53 -16.72
N ILE A 177 8.14 -8.99 -17.79
CA ILE A 177 8.45 -7.64 -18.28
C ILE A 177 8.07 -6.60 -17.22
N LEU A 178 6.85 -6.68 -16.68
CA LEU A 178 6.41 -5.79 -15.60
C LEU A 178 7.30 -5.88 -14.36
N LEU A 179 7.71 -7.10 -13.97
CA LEU A 179 8.62 -7.30 -12.85
C LEU A 179 9.99 -6.65 -13.10
N ARG A 180 10.58 -6.84 -14.29
CA ARG A 180 11.86 -6.20 -14.66
C ARG A 180 11.76 -4.68 -14.60
N THR A 181 10.76 -4.09 -15.26
CA THR A 181 10.52 -2.64 -15.23
C THR A 181 10.38 -2.12 -13.80
N SER A 182 9.65 -2.85 -12.94
CA SER A 182 9.47 -2.49 -11.53
C SER A 182 10.77 -2.56 -10.73
N MET A 183 11.59 -3.60 -10.93
CA MET A 183 12.87 -3.75 -10.24
C MET A 183 13.85 -2.63 -10.62
N GLU A 184 13.88 -2.22 -11.89
CA GLU A 184 14.70 -1.10 -12.33
C GLU A 184 14.24 0.25 -11.76
N CYS A 185 13.01 0.36 -11.28
CA CYS A 185 12.50 1.51 -10.54
C CYS A 185 12.76 1.41 -9.02
N GLY A 186 13.45 0.37 -8.55
CA GLY A 186 13.79 0.19 -7.13
C GLY A 186 12.81 -0.67 -6.33
N TYR A 187 11.82 -1.29 -6.95
CA TYR A 187 10.88 -2.20 -6.28
C TYR A 187 11.44 -3.63 -6.16
N ARG A 188 12.56 -3.77 -5.43
CA ARG A 188 13.34 -5.02 -5.35
C ARG A 188 12.62 -6.19 -4.63
N ASN A 189 11.59 -5.90 -3.84
CA ASN A 189 10.78 -6.91 -3.13
C ASN A 189 9.56 -7.36 -3.95
N SER A 190 9.47 -6.92 -5.21
CA SER A 190 8.43 -7.34 -6.13
C SER A 190 8.58 -8.83 -6.48
N GLY A 191 7.49 -9.46 -6.88
CA GLY A 191 7.51 -10.87 -7.25
C GLY A 191 6.29 -11.30 -8.03
N ILE A 192 6.38 -12.48 -8.65
CA ILE A 192 5.28 -13.08 -9.40
C ILE A 192 4.74 -14.26 -8.61
N VAL A 193 3.42 -14.27 -8.40
CA VAL A 193 2.68 -15.36 -7.80
C VAL A 193 1.92 -16.09 -8.90
N ILE A 194 2.24 -17.37 -9.08
CA ILE A 194 1.57 -18.25 -10.05
C ILE A 194 0.54 -19.10 -9.31
N GLY A 195 -0.73 -18.77 -9.48
CA GLY A 195 -1.86 -19.55 -9.00
C GLY A 195 -2.40 -20.51 -10.06
N LYS A 196 -3.36 -21.36 -9.67
CA LYS A 196 -3.98 -22.37 -10.57
C LYS A 196 -4.62 -21.82 -11.85
N LYS A 197 -5.06 -20.56 -11.83
CA LYS A 197 -5.79 -19.89 -12.93
C LYS A 197 -5.31 -18.46 -13.20
N ARG A 198 -4.28 -17.99 -12.50
CA ARG A 198 -3.92 -16.56 -12.43
C ARG A 198 -2.43 -16.39 -12.26
N ILE A 199 -1.89 -15.43 -12.98
CA ILE A 199 -0.52 -14.94 -12.81
C ILE A 199 -0.65 -13.52 -12.24
N VAL A 200 -0.07 -13.28 -11.07
CA VAL A 200 -0.15 -11.98 -10.40
C VAL A 200 1.25 -11.45 -10.17
N CYS A 201 1.56 -10.29 -10.71
CA CYS A 201 2.75 -9.52 -10.37
C CYS A 201 2.43 -8.59 -9.19
N CYS A 202 3.20 -8.69 -8.12
CA CYS A 202 3.09 -7.87 -6.93
C CYS A 202 4.23 -6.86 -6.93
N ILE A 203 3.95 -5.57 -7.10
CA ILE A 203 4.96 -4.50 -7.04
C ILE A 203 5.08 -4.03 -5.59
N ARG A 204 6.28 -4.15 -5.01
CA ARG A 204 6.54 -3.90 -3.58
C ARG A 204 7.91 -3.30 -3.33
N GLU A 205 7.97 -2.40 -2.35
CA GLU A 205 9.21 -1.75 -1.92
C GLU A 205 9.75 -2.30 -0.57
N CYS A 206 11.06 -2.15 -0.37
CA CYS A 206 11.73 -2.32 0.93
C CYS A 206 11.93 -0.94 1.57
N GLY A 207 10.90 -0.40 2.22
CA GLY A 207 10.95 0.92 2.83
C GLY A 207 10.10 1.07 4.09
N SER A 208 9.40 0.01 4.50
CA SER A 208 8.56 0.05 5.69
C SER A 208 9.38 0.05 6.96
N PHE A 209 8.91 0.78 7.97
CA PHE A 209 9.41 0.65 9.34
C PHE A 209 8.24 0.69 10.32
N GLN A 210 8.48 0.15 11.51
CA GLN A 210 7.51 0.17 12.59
C GLN A 210 8.19 0.34 13.94
N ALA A 211 7.53 1.05 14.84
CA ALA A 211 8.01 1.29 16.19
C ALA A 211 6.84 1.22 17.19
N PRO A 212 7.02 0.63 18.38
CA PRO A 212 5.99 0.62 19.39
C PRO A 212 5.83 2.00 20.03
N VAL A 213 4.58 2.40 20.26
CA VAL A 213 4.24 3.69 20.89
C VAL A 213 3.37 3.51 22.14
N LEU A 214 2.53 2.48 22.20
CA LEU A 214 1.75 2.12 23.39
C LEU A 214 1.90 0.63 23.69
N LYS A 215 1.95 0.27 24.97
CA LYS A 215 1.79 -1.09 25.47
C LYS A 215 0.54 -1.14 26.37
N GLY A 216 -0.46 -1.90 25.97
CA GLY A 216 -1.79 -1.86 26.56
C GLY A 216 -2.35 -0.44 26.52
N LYS A 217 -2.58 0.13 27.71
CA LYS A 217 -3.10 1.49 27.90
C LYS A 217 -2.02 2.51 28.26
N THR A 218 -0.74 2.13 28.21
CA THR A 218 0.37 2.99 28.63
C THR A 218 1.13 3.50 27.42
N CYS A 219 1.32 4.82 27.35
CA CYS A 219 2.27 5.42 26.41
C CYS A 219 3.68 5.16 26.90
N ILE A 220 4.49 4.50 26.07
CA ILE A 220 5.85 4.06 26.42
C ILE A 220 6.93 4.91 25.75
N VAL A 221 6.53 5.99 25.09
CA VAL A 221 7.41 6.91 24.34
C VAL A 221 7.13 8.37 24.71
N SER A 222 8.12 9.23 24.49
CA SER A 222 7.98 10.68 24.67
C SER A 222 7.31 11.36 23.47
N ALA A 223 6.86 12.60 23.66
CA ALA A 223 6.35 13.45 22.57
C ALA A 223 7.41 13.62 21.46
N ASP A 224 8.67 13.91 21.83
CA ASP A 224 9.78 14.00 20.88
C ASP A 224 9.96 12.75 20.03
N TYR A 225 9.83 11.56 20.63
CA TYR A 225 9.94 10.31 19.88
C TYR A 225 8.82 10.18 18.83
N VAL A 226 7.59 10.54 19.18
CA VAL A 226 6.47 10.54 18.23
C VAL A 226 6.70 11.55 17.10
N TYR A 227 7.25 12.72 17.42
CA TYR A 227 7.63 13.72 16.43
C TYR A 227 8.67 13.18 15.44
N GLU A 228 9.72 12.52 15.94
CA GLU A 228 10.75 11.88 15.10
C GLU A 228 10.17 10.79 14.20
N LEU A 229 9.27 9.96 14.73
CA LEU A 229 8.59 8.93 13.93
C LEU A 229 7.78 9.54 12.79
N LEU A 230 7.07 10.65 13.04
CA LEU A 230 6.31 11.35 12.02
C LEU A 230 7.23 11.99 10.98
N LEU A 231 8.35 12.58 11.40
CA LEU A 231 9.35 13.16 10.52
C LEU A 231 9.94 12.09 9.60
N MET A 232 10.45 10.99 10.17
CA MET A 232 10.97 9.85 9.41
C MET A 232 9.90 9.22 8.51
N GLY A 233 8.66 9.15 8.97
CA GLY A 233 7.52 8.66 8.21
C GLY A 233 7.27 9.50 6.97
N ASN A 234 7.23 10.83 7.12
CA ASN A 234 7.07 11.77 6.02
C ASN A 234 8.23 11.74 5.03
N GLU A 235 9.47 11.66 5.50
CA GLU A 235 10.64 11.53 4.63
C GLU A 235 10.57 10.26 3.78
N ALA A 236 10.23 9.14 4.42
CA ALA A 236 10.14 7.86 3.75
C ALA A 236 8.95 7.83 2.76
N LEU A 237 7.82 8.45 3.11
CA LEU A 237 6.66 8.56 2.23
C LEU A 237 6.92 9.50 1.03
N THR A 238 7.68 10.57 1.23
CA THR A 238 8.16 11.46 0.16
C THR A 238 9.03 10.71 -0.85
N LYS A 239 10.01 9.92 -0.36
CA LYS A 239 10.85 9.05 -1.21
C LYS A 239 10.01 8.03 -1.98
N ASN A 240 9.02 7.45 -1.32
CA ASN A 240 8.06 6.53 -1.94
C ASN A 240 7.25 7.20 -3.07
N PHE A 241 6.71 8.41 -2.86
CA PHE A 241 5.98 9.13 -3.90
C PHE A 241 6.87 9.48 -5.11
N HIS A 242 8.12 9.87 -4.87
CA HIS A 242 9.08 10.07 -5.96
C HIS A 242 9.29 8.79 -6.77
N ARG A 243 9.41 7.64 -6.10
CA ARG A 243 9.58 6.34 -6.75
C ARG A 243 8.34 5.91 -7.54
N MET A 244 7.14 6.17 -7.01
CA MET A 244 5.89 5.98 -7.76
C MET A 244 5.89 6.79 -9.06
N GLN A 245 6.37 8.03 -9.02
CA GLN A 245 6.48 8.85 -10.22
C GLN A 245 7.47 8.26 -11.22
N CYS A 246 8.64 7.78 -10.77
CA CYS A 246 9.60 7.09 -11.64
C CYS A 246 8.98 5.85 -12.30
N LEU A 247 8.23 5.05 -11.54
CA LEU A 247 7.51 3.89 -12.04
C LEU A 247 6.48 4.28 -13.10
N TYR A 248 5.65 5.28 -12.81
CA TYR A 248 4.67 5.79 -13.76
C TYR A 248 5.34 6.18 -15.09
N GLN A 249 6.45 6.93 -15.05
CA GLN A 249 7.16 7.33 -16.28
C GLN A 249 7.69 6.13 -17.07
N LYS A 250 8.30 5.14 -16.42
CA LYS A 250 8.78 3.92 -17.10
C LYS A 250 7.65 3.08 -17.68
N LEU A 251 6.50 3.03 -17.01
CA LEU A 251 5.35 2.25 -17.49
C LEU A 251 4.69 2.89 -18.73
N LYS A 252 4.83 4.20 -18.95
CA LYS A 252 4.31 4.85 -20.17
C LYS A 252 5.03 4.42 -21.44
N SER A 253 6.25 3.90 -21.32
CA SER A 253 7.03 3.36 -22.44
C SER A 253 6.93 1.84 -22.58
N LEU A 254 6.07 1.20 -21.77
CA LEU A 254 5.86 -0.24 -21.78
C LEU A 254 4.86 -0.65 -22.87
#